data_AF-A0A2S6PXT6-F1
#
_entry.id   AF-A0A2S6PXT6-F1
#
_cell.length_a   1.000
_cell.length_b   1.000
_cell.length_c   1.000
_cell.angle_alpha   90.00
_cell.angle_beta   90.00
_cell.angle_gamma   90.00
#
_symmetry.space_group_name_H-M   'P 1'
#
loop_
_entity.id
_entity.type
_entity.pdbx_description
1 polymer ?
#
loop_
_entity_poly.entity_id
_entity_poly.type
_entity_poly.pdbx_seq_one_letter_code
_entity_poly.pdbx_strand_id
1 'polypeptide(L)'
;MQSWRTWHRPLLLFAASMVVMSVVGAVGILVDDRVLAGAPIWAKPFKFAASFVAYALALAWMLTLPTRGRRVGRWAGTVVALACAGEMAIITGQVIRGKRSHFNHGTALDSALYDAMAATVVVLWAGTLVVALLLLRARIADRASAWAVRSGVLIALVGAGFGFLMARPSAGQRAAGGLDTADVVGAHAVGVPDGGPSMPLTGWSTTGGDLRVPHFVGMHALQALPLFVVALVLLAPRVARLRDPRVRLRLVLVASGAYAAVVALVTWQALRGQPLVHPDGTTLTAAGLIVTATASGVLAALRPAAVPASSATAPDKELVS
;
A
#
# COMPACT_ATOMS: atom_id res chain seq x y z
N MET A 1 21.37 -14.68 -0.78
CA MET A 1 20.48 -13.54 -1.09
C MET A 1 20.91 -12.98 -2.44
N GLN A 2 19.98 -12.67 -3.36
CA GLN A 2 20.37 -12.06 -4.64
C GLN A 2 21.04 -10.71 -4.37
N SER A 3 22.17 -10.44 -5.03
CA SER A 3 22.87 -9.16 -4.95
C SER A 3 21.96 -8.04 -5.45
N TRP A 4 21.98 -6.86 -4.80
CA TRP A 4 21.26 -5.66 -5.26
C TRP A 4 21.55 -5.30 -6.73
N ARG A 5 22.67 -5.79 -7.27
CA ARG A 5 23.04 -5.66 -8.70
C ARG A 5 22.05 -6.30 -9.67
N THR A 6 21.19 -7.23 -9.22
CA THR A 6 20.15 -7.86 -10.06
C THR A 6 18.83 -7.09 -10.06
N TRP A 7 18.68 -6.07 -9.22
CA TRP A 7 17.43 -5.32 -9.09
C TRP A 7 17.21 -4.39 -10.29
N HIS A 8 15.97 -3.94 -10.44
CA HIS A 8 15.56 -3.12 -11.57
C HIS A 8 16.21 -1.72 -11.53
N ARG A 9 17.24 -1.51 -12.38
CA ARG A 9 18.06 -0.29 -12.38
C ARG A 9 17.27 1.03 -12.48
N PRO A 10 16.29 1.21 -13.39
CA PRO A 10 15.49 2.43 -13.43
C PRO A 10 14.77 2.76 -12.12
N LEU A 11 14.24 1.74 -11.43
CA LEU A 11 13.55 1.93 -10.15
C LEU A 11 14.53 2.26 -9.03
N LEU A 12 15.74 1.69 -9.05
CA LEU A 12 16.80 2.06 -8.09
C LEU A 12 17.27 3.50 -8.28
N LEU A 13 17.48 3.94 -9.52
CA LEU A 13 17.87 5.33 -9.82
C LEU A 13 16.77 6.30 -9.40
N PHE A 14 15.51 5.98 -9.68
CA PHE A 14 14.37 6.76 -9.21
C PHE A 14 14.27 6.78 -7.68
N ALA A 15 14.46 5.65 -6.99
CA ALA A 15 14.49 5.63 -5.53
C ALA A 15 15.60 6.54 -4.97
N ALA A 16 16.80 6.50 -5.57
CA ALA A 16 17.90 7.36 -5.15
C ALA A 16 17.59 8.86 -5.35
N SER A 17 16.97 9.24 -6.48
CA SER A 17 16.56 10.64 -6.68
C SER A 17 15.47 11.06 -5.69
N MET A 18 14.58 10.16 -5.28
CA MET A 18 13.56 10.43 -4.27
C MET A 18 14.13 10.54 -2.85
N VAL A 19 15.25 9.88 -2.54
CA VAL A 19 15.98 10.14 -1.28
C VAL A 19 16.47 11.58 -1.25
N VAL A 20 17.11 12.04 -2.34
CA VAL A 20 17.55 13.44 -2.47
C VAL A 20 16.37 14.39 -2.37
N MET A 21 15.28 14.11 -3.08
CA MET A 21 14.08 14.94 -3.05
C MET A 21 13.40 14.98 -1.67
N SER A 22 13.51 13.91 -0.88
CA SER A 22 13.04 13.89 0.51
C SER A 22 13.86 14.86 1.37
N VAL A 23 15.18 14.93 1.18
CA VAL A 23 16.02 15.92 1.86
C VAL A 23 15.66 17.34 1.42
N VAL A 24 15.48 17.57 0.11
CA VAL A 24 15.04 18.87 -0.42
C VAL A 24 13.69 19.29 0.16
N GLY A 25 12.72 18.37 0.20
CA GLY A 25 11.41 18.63 0.79
C GLY A 25 11.48 18.92 2.30
N ALA A 26 12.34 18.22 3.03
CA ALA A 26 12.56 18.46 4.46
C ALA A 26 13.18 19.84 4.72
N VAL A 27 14.21 20.23 3.95
CA VAL A 27 14.79 21.57 4.00
C VAL A 27 13.74 22.62 3.63
N GLY A 28 12.98 22.38 2.56
CA GLY A 28 11.91 23.26 2.11
C GLY A 28 10.84 23.51 3.18
N ILE A 29 10.48 22.49 3.98
CA ILE A 29 9.57 22.66 5.13
C ILE A 29 10.13 23.63 6.18
N LEU A 30 11.46 23.69 6.32
CA LEU A 30 12.14 24.51 7.34
C LEU A 30 12.43 25.95 6.87
N VAL A 31 12.59 26.18 5.57
CA VAL A 31 13.09 27.45 5.02
C VAL A 31 12.10 28.20 4.12
N ASP A 32 11.01 27.57 3.69
CA ASP A 32 9.98 28.18 2.84
C ASP A 32 8.66 28.31 3.62
N ASP A 33 8.36 29.53 4.04
CA ASP A 33 7.20 29.85 4.88
C ASP A 33 5.86 29.76 4.14
N ARG A 34 5.85 29.47 2.83
CA ARG A 34 4.62 29.37 2.06
C ARG A 34 3.78 28.20 2.54
N VAL A 35 2.48 28.47 2.71
CA VAL A 35 1.46 27.48 3.08
C VAL A 35 0.54 27.26 1.88
N LEU A 36 0.28 26.00 1.55
CA LEU A 36 -0.66 25.61 0.49
C LEU A 36 -1.66 24.61 1.06
N ALA A 37 -2.95 24.97 1.00
CA ALA A 37 -4.05 24.16 1.54
C ALA A 37 -3.85 23.77 3.02
N GLY A 38 -3.39 24.72 3.86
CA GLY A 38 -3.27 24.55 5.30
C GLY A 38 -2.03 23.80 5.78
N ALA A 39 -1.08 23.47 4.90
CA ALA A 39 0.18 22.82 5.26
C ALA A 39 1.39 23.53 4.60
N PRO A 40 2.61 23.38 5.15
CA PRO A 40 3.83 23.85 4.51
C PRO A 40 3.90 23.34 3.06
N ILE A 41 4.24 24.21 2.10
CA ILE A 41 4.07 23.89 0.68
C ILE A 41 4.91 22.68 0.23
N TRP A 42 6.06 22.46 0.88
CA TRP A 42 6.96 21.31 0.63
C TRP A 42 6.54 20.01 1.34
N ALA A 43 5.52 20.05 2.20
CA ALA A 43 5.05 18.86 2.91
C ALA A 43 4.54 17.77 1.97
N LYS A 44 3.91 18.15 0.84
CA LYS A 44 3.45 17.17 -0.16
C LYS A 44 4.62 16.54 -0.92
N PRO A 45 5.55 17.30 -1.54
CA PRO A 45 6.78 16.75 -2.12
C PRO A 45 7.53 15.80 -1.19
N PHE A 46 7.72 16.18 0.08
CA PHE A 46 8.41 15.35 1.07
C PHE A 46 7.74 13.98 1.25
N LYS A 47 6.42 13.95 1.49
CA LYS A 47 5.67 12.70 1.70
C LYS A 47 5.66 11.81 0.47
N PHE A 48 5.50 12.40 -0.72
CA PHE A 48 5.54 11.66 -1.98
C PHE A 48 6.92 11.07 -2.23
N ALA A 49 7.99 11.84 -2.05
CA ALA A 49 9.36 11.38 -2.21
C ALA A 49 9.66 10.21 -1.25
N ALA A 50 9.36 10.35 0.05
CA ALA A 50 9.56 9.28 1.03
C ALA A 50 8.78 8.00 0.68
N SER A 51 7.53 8.15 0.25
CA SER A 51 6.68 7.02 -0.15
C SER A 51 7.20 6.34 -1.43
N PHE A 52 7.67 7.13 -2.40
CA PHE A 52 8.24 6.62 -3.64
C PHE A 52 9.54 5.86 -3.44
N VAL A 53 10.37 6.21 -2.44
CA VAL A 53 11.54 5.39 -2.06
C VAL A 53 11.08 3.99 -1.66
N ALA A 54 10.14 3.89 -0.71
CA ALA A 54 9.66 2.61 -0.21
C ALA A 54 8.99 1.77 -1.32
N TYR A 55 8.18 2.42 -2.16
CA TYR A 55 7.49 1.77 -3.27
C TYR A 55 8.46 1.28 -4.35
N ALA A 56 9.39 2.13 -4.80
CA ALA A 56 10.32 1.79 -5.87
C ALA A 56 11.28 0.67 -5.45
N LEU A 57 11.77 0.68 -4.20
CA LEU A 57 12.61 -0.41 -3.67
C LEU A 57 11.84 -1.72 -3.55
N ALA A 58 10.60 -1.69 -3.05
CA ALA A 58 9.75 -2.89 -2.97
C ALA A 58 9.52 -3.49 -4.35
N LEU A 59 9.18 -2.65 -5.35
CA LEU A 59 8.93 -3.10 -6.71
C LEU A 59 10.21 -3.60 -7.40
N ALA A 60 11.34 -2.90 -7.22
CA ALA A 60 12.63 -3.29 -7.76
C ALA A 60 13.07 -4.67 -7.25
N TRP A 61 12.84 -4.94 -5.96
CA TRP A 61 13.04 -6.26 -5.36
C TRP A 61 12.08 -7.31 -5.92
N MET A 62 10.78 -7.02 -5.94
CA MET A 62 9.77 -7.97 -6.40
C MET A 62 9.98 -8.40 -7.87
N LEU A 63 10.45 -7.50 -8.73
CA LEU A 63 10.77 -7.79 -10.13
C LEU A 63 11.93 -8.80 -10.30
N THR A 64 12.66 -9.13 -9.23
CA THR A 64 13.67 -10.19 -9.25
C THR A 64 13.08 -11.59 -9.06
N LEU A 65 11.83 -11.70 -8.58
CA LEU A 65 11.18 -12.97 -8.23
C LEU A 65 10.64 -13.74 -9.45
N PRO A 66 10.01 -13.10 -10.47
CA PRO A 66 9.53 -13.82 -11.65
C PRO A 66 10.67 -14.31 -12.55
N THR A 67 10.70 -15.62 -12.83
CA THR A 67 11.61 -16.21 -13.82
C THR A 67 11.06 -16.17 -15.24
N ARG A 68 9.72 -16.21 -15.38
CA ARG A 68 8.99 -16.05 -16.65
C ARG A 68 8.45 -14.63 -16.77
N GLY A 69 8.32 -14.12 -17.99
CA GLY A 69 7.80 -12.76 -18.24
C GLY A 69 8.77 -11.64 -17.85
N ARG A 70 10.08 -11.93 -17.69
CA ARG A 70 11.09 -10.95 -17.27
C ARG A 70 11.14 -9.70 -18.15
N ARG A 71 10.93 -9.84 -19.46
CA ARG A 71 10.88 -8.70 -20.40
C ARG A 71 9.69 -7.79 -20.10
N VAL A 72 8.51 -8.39 -19.87
CA VAL A 72 7.29 -7.66 -19.49
C VAL A 72 7.48 -6.96 -18.15
N GLY A 73 8.05 -7.65 -17.15
CA GLY A 73 8.35 -7.04 -15.85
C GLY A 73 9.34 -5.88 -15.92
N ARG A 74 10.37 -5.97 -16.78
CA ARG A 74 11.32 -4.85 -17.02
C ARG A 74 10.64 -3.65 -17.65
N TRP A 75 9.81 -3.86 -18.67
CA TRP A 75 9.04 -2.76 -19.28
C TRP A 75 8.07 -2.13 -18.29
N ALA A 76 7.28 -2.95 -17.57
CA ALA A 76 6.37 -2.47 -16.54
C ALA A 76 7.11 -1.65 -15.46
N GLY A 77 8.23 -2.16 -14.94
CA GLY A 77 9.04 -1.44 -13.96
C GLY A 77 9.63 -0.13 -14.50
N THR A 78 9.99 -0.07 -15.78
CA THR A 78 10.52 1.14 -16.41
C THR A 78 9.42 2.18 -16.61
N VAL A 79 8.26 1.76 -17.11
CA VAL A 79 7.07 2.61 -17.28
C VAL A 79 6.62 3.17 -15.94
N VAL A 80 6.58 2.35 -14.89
CA VAL A 80 6.26 2.80 -13.52
C VAL A 80 7.28 3.84 -13.04
N ALA A 81 8.58 3.61 -13.21
CA ALA A 81 9.61 4.57 -12.81
C ALA A 81 9.45 5.93 -13.53
N LEU A 82 9.18 5.91 -14.84
CA LEU A 82 8.95 7.12 -15.63
C LEU A 82 7.68 7.85 -15.21
N ALA A 83 6.59 7.12 -14.97
CA ALA A 83 5.33 7.70 -14.49
C ALA A 83 5.50 8.34 -13.11
N CYS A 84 6.18 7.68 -12.16
CA CYS A 84 6.49 8.28 -10.85
C CYS A 84 7.41 9.51 -10.97
N ALA A 85 8.35 9.52 -11.91
CA ALA A 85 9.19 10.68 -12.17
C ALA A 85 8.38 11.87 -12.73
N GLY A 86 7.46 11.61 -13.66
CA GLY A 86 6.53 12.62 -14.18
C GLY A 86 5.63 13.19 -13.09
N GLU A 87 5.03 12.33 -12.26
CA GLU A 87 4.26 12.72 -11.08
C GLU A 87 5.05 13.67 -10.17
N MET A 88 6.28 13.29 -9.80
CA MET A 88 7.10 14.09 -8.92
C MET A 88 7.51 15.44 -9.55
N ALA A 89 7.77 15.46 -10.87
CA ALA A 89 8.06 16.68 -11.59
C ALA A 89 6.87 17.65 -11.58
N ILE A 90 5.65 17.15 -11.84
CA ILE A 90 4.43 17.97 -11.81
C ILE A 90 4.14 18.45 -10.39
N ILE A 91 4.23 17.58 -9.38
CA ILE A 91 4.01 17.94 -7.97
C ILE A 91 4.98 19.06 -7.54
N THR A 92 6.26 18.91 -7.85
CA THR A 92 7.29 19.87 -7.46
C THR A 92 7.15 21.17 -8.23
N GLY A 93 6.88 21.11 -9.54
CA GLY A 93 6.64 22.28 -10.38
C GLY A 93 5.43 23.10 -9.90
N GLN A 94 4.34 22.43 -9.53
CA GLN A 94 3.15 23.11 -8.97
C GLN A 94 3.42 23.73 -7.60
N VAL A 95 4.22 23.08 -6.76
CA VAL A 95 4.70 23.66 -5.48
C VAL A 95 5.54 24.92 -5.71
N ILE A 96 6.45 24.92 -6.67
CA ILE A 96 7.24 26.11 -7.02
C ILE A 96 6.32 27.26 -7.45
N ARG A 97 5.28 26.95 -8.25
CA ARG A 97 4.25 27.90 -8.70
C ARG A 97 3.27 28.36 -7.61
N GLY A 98 3.32 27.81 -6.40
CA GLY A 98 2.35 28.15 -5.35
C GLY A 98 0.95 27.58 -5.58
N LYS A 99 0.81 26.50 -6.36
CA LYS A 99 -0.47 25.97 -6.85
C LYS A 99 -0.68 24.51 -6.45
N ARG A 100 -1.94 24.09 -6.37
CA ARG A 100 -2.30 22.68 -6.12
C ARG A 100 -1.97 21.84 -7.36
N SER A 101 -1.41 20.64 -7.14
CA SER A 101 -1.17 19.68 -8.22
C SER A 101 -2.34 18.74 -8.49
N HIS A 102 -3.08 18.34 -7.45
CA HIS A 102 -4.27 17.49 -7.62
C HIS A 102 -5.53 18.33 -7.54
N PHE A 103 -6.54 17.94 -8.31
CA PHE A 103 -7.88 18.53 -8.37
C PHE A 103 -7.93 19.96 -8.92
N ASN A 104 -6.82 20.52 -9.39
CA ASN A 104 -6.73 21.93 -9.75
C ASN A 104 -7.15 22.18 -11.21
N HIS A 105 -8.27 22.88 -11.39
CA HIS A 105 -8.82 23.27 -12.69
C HIS A 105 -8.82 24.79 -12.91
N GLY A 106 -8.10 25.56 -12.09
CA GLY A 106 -8.17 27.03 -12.12
C GLY A 106 -7.57 27.69 -13.37
N THR A 107 -6.76 27.00 -14.16
CA THR A 107 -6.24 27.49 -15.46
C THR A 107 -6.11 26.34 -16.46
N ALA A 108 -6.01 26.65 -17.76
CA ALA A 108 -5.80 25.64 -18.80
C ALA A 108 -4.52 24.80 -18.56
N LEU A 109 -3.44 25.44 -18.08
CA LEU A 109 -2.22 24.74 -17.72
C LEU A 109 -2.43 23.83 -16.50
N ASP A 110 -3.16 24.27 -15.49
CA ASP A 110 -3.41 23.47 -14.29
C ASP A 110 -4.28 22.25 -14.59
N SER A 111 -5.31 22.40 -15.41
CA SER A 111 -6.12 21.29 -15.92
C SER A 111 -5.27 20.30 -16.70
N ALA A 112 -4.44 20.76 -17.65
CA ALA A 112 -3.57 19.89 -18.43
C ALA A 112 -2.57 19.11 -17.55
N LEU A 113 -2.02 19.76 -16.52
CA LEU A 113 -1.13 19.11 -15.56
C LEU A 113 -1.87 18.09 -14.70
N TYR A 114 -3.10 18.40 -14.25
CA TYR A 114 -3.92 17.47 -13.49
C TYR A 114 -4.34 16.26 -14.34
N ASP A 115 -4.73 16.46 -15.60
CA ASP A 115 -5.09 15.37 -16.52
C ASP A 115 -3.89 14.47 -16.82
N ALA A 116 -2.70 15.06 -16.98
CA ALA A 116 -1.45 14.30 -17.10
C ALA A 116 -1.19 13.44 -15.85
N MET A 117 -1.44 13.98 -14.64
CA MET A 117 -1.35 13.23 -13.39
C MET A 117 -2.40 12.09 -13.32
N ALA A 118 -3.65 12.36 -13.74
CA ALA A 118 -4.69 11.33 -13.78
C ALA A 118 -4.29 10.17 -14.71
N ALA A 119 -3.68 10.47 -15.86
CA ALA A 119 -3.15 9.46 -16.76
C ALA A 119 -2.00 8.66 -16.13
N THR A 120 -1.07 9.32 -15.42
CA THR A 120 0.02 8.61 -14.73
C THR A 120 -0.49 7.71 -13.62
N VAL A 121 -1.53 8.10 -12.87
CA VAL A 121 -2.18 7.22 -11.88
C VAL A 121 -2.70 5.93 -12.52
N VAL A 122 -3.36 6.02 -13.69
CA VAL A 122 -3.84 4.83 -14.43
C VAL A 122 -2.66 3.96 -14.85
N VAL A 123 -1.58 4.56 -15.38
CA VAL A 123 -0.37 3.86 -15.80
C VAL A 123 0.31 3.15 -14.61
N LEU A 124 0.41 3.81 -13.45
CA LEU A 124 1.00 3.24 -12.24
C LEU A 124 0.18 2.06 -11.72
N TRP A 125 -1.15 2.20 -11.70
CA TRP A 125 -2.05 1.13 -11.28
C TRP A 125 -1.95 -0.07 -12.24
N ALA A 126 -2.00 0.16 -13.55
CA ALA A 126 -1.87 -0.88 -14.57
C ALA A 126 -0.48 -1.56 -14.53
N GLY A 127 0.59 -0.80 -14.37
CA GLY A 127 1.94 -1.33 -14.20
C GLY A 127 2.07 -2.21 -12.97
N THR A 128 1.48 -1.79 -11.85
CA THR A 128 1.42 -2.59 -10.61
C THR A 128 0.60 -3.86 -10.81
N LEU A 129 -0.54 -3.79 -11.51
CA LEU A 129 -1.35 -4.96 -11.87
C LEU A 129 -0.54 -5.96 -12.71
N VAL A 130 0.20 -5.50 -13.72
CA VAL A 130 1.09 -6.36 -14.52
C VAL A 130 2.11 -7.07 -13.63
N VAL A 131 2.75 -6.34 -12.70
CA VAL A 131 3.68 -6.95 -11.75
C VAL A 131 2.98 -7.95 -10.83
N ALA A 132 1.78 -7.64 -10.32
CA ALA A 132 0.98 -8.55 -9.51
C ALA A 132 0.70 -9.86 -10.27
N LEU A 133 0.24 -9.78 -11.52
CA LEU A 133 -0.03 -10.94 -12.36
C LEU A 133 1.22 -11.80 -12.62
N LEU A 134 2.38 -11.17 -12.80
CA LEU A 134 3.66 -11.87 -12.91
C LEU A 134 4.03 -12.60 -11.61
N LEU A 135 3.83 -11.94 -10.45
CA LEU A 135 4.12 -12.51 -9.13
C LEU A 135 3.16 -13.66 -8.74
N LEU A 136 1.90 -13.60 -9.17
CA LEU A 136 0.95 -14.71 -9.01
C LEU A 136 1.44 -15.97 -9.72
N ARG A 137 2.09 -15.82 -10.88
CA ARG A 137 2.66 -16.92 -11.67
C ARG A 137 4.11 -17.26 -11.31
N ALA A 138 4.77 -16.43 -10.51
CA ALA A 138 6.16 -16.64 -10.13
C ALA A 138 6.30 -17.88 -9.23
N ARG A 139 7.35 -18.67 -9.50
CA ARG A 139 7.75 -19.80 -8.66
C ARG A 139 8.63 -19.27 -7.52
N ILE A 140 8.01 -18.95 -6.40
CA ILE A 140 8.69 -18.53 -5.16
C ILE A 140 8.90 -19.79 -4.30
N ALA A 141 10.15 -20.06 -3.90
CA ALA A 141 10.55 -21.35 -3.33
C ALA A 141 9.82 -21.70 -2.02
N ASP A 142 9.66 -20.72 -1.12
CA ASP A 142 8.96 -20.89 0.16
C ASP A 142 7.48 -20.46 0.04
N ARG A 143 6.57 -21.31 0.52
CA ARG A 143 5.12 -21.06 0.43
C ARG A 143 4.67 -19.85 1.25
N ALA A 144 5.28 -19.63 2.41
CA ALA A 144 4.94 -18.47 3.26
C ALA A 144 5.32 -17.17 2.54
N SER A 145 6.53 -17.13 1.97
CA SER A 145 7.01 -16.01 1.15
C SER A 145 6.15 -15.77 -0.07
N ALA A 146 5.72 -16.85 -0.76
CA ALA A 146 4.83 -16.75 -1.90
C ALA A 146 3.49 -16.08 -1.52
N TRP A 147 2.88 -16.51 -0.41
CA TRP A 147 1.63 -15.92 0.06
C TRP A 147 1.80 -14.48 0.54
N ALA A 148 2.86 -14.17 1.26
CA ALA A 148 3.15 -12.80 1.73
C ALA A 148 3.29 -11.82 0.56
N VAL A 149 4.05 -12.18 -0.48
CA VAL A 149 4.24 -11.34 -1.67
C VAL A 149 2.93 -11.20 -2.47
N ARG A 150 2.22 -12.31 -2.71
CA ARG A 150 0.99 -12.32 -3.52
C ARG A 150 -0.15 -11.57 -2.83
N SER A 151 -0.39 -11.82 -1.55
CA SER A 151 -1.41 -11.08 -0.80
C SER A 151 -1.02 -9.61 -0.64
N GLY A 152 0.26 -9.31 -0.37
CA GLY A 152 0.76 -7.94 -0.28
C GLY A 152 0.51 -7.12 -1.54
N VAL A 153 0.87 -7.66 -2.72
CA VAL A 153 0.66 -6.94 -3.98
C VAL A 153 -0.83 -6.82 -4.36
N LEU A 154 -1.65 -7.83 -4.05
CA LEU A 154 -3.09 -7.77 -4.34
C LEU A 154 -3.82 -6.74 -3.45
N ILE A 155 -3.54 -6.75 -2.15
CA ILE A 155 -4.12 -5.77 -1.21
C ILE A 155 -3.61 -4.36 -1.56
N ALA A 156 -2.34 -4.23 -1.93
CA ALA A 156 -1.79 -2.95 -2.38
C ALA A 156 -2.46 -2.42 -3.66
N LEU A 157 -2.84 -3.30 -4.59
CA LEU A 157 -3.58 -2.92 -5.79
C LEU A 157 -4.99 -2.40 -5.46
N VAL A 158 -5.66 -3.02 -4.48
CA VAL A 158 -6.94 -2.51 -3.94
C VAL A 158 -6.73 -1.15 -3.28
N GLY A 159 -5.71 -1.03 -2.43
CA GLY A 159 -5.31 0.23 -1.80
C GLY A 159 -5.09 1.36 -2.80
N ALA A 160 -4.29 1.10 -3.83
CA ALA A 160 -4.03 2.03 -4.93
C ALA A 160 -5.33 2.42 -5.67
N GLY A 161 -6.25 1.46 -5.83
CA GLY A 161 -7.55 1.68 -6.47
C GLY A 161 -8.43 2.73 -5.77
N PHE A 162 -8.26 2.97 -4.47
CA PHE A 162 -8.98 4.04 -3.77
C PHE A 162 -8.65 5.44 -4.29
N GLY A 163 -7.50 5.64 -4.95
CA GLY A 163 -7.18 6.90 -5.62
C GLY A 163 -8.22 7.29 -6.69
N PHE A 164 -8.79 6.31 -7.40
CA PHE A 164 -9.86 6.56 -8.38
C PHE A 164 -11.16 7.03 -7.75
N LEU A 165 -11.41 6.70 -6.47
CA LEU A 165 -12.57 7.24 -5.76
C LEU A 165 -12.35 8.72 -5.41
N MET A 166 -11.12 9.09 -5.04
CA MET A 166 -10.80 10.48 -4.67
C MET A 166 -10.85 11.45 -5.85
N ALA A 167 -10.54 10.97 -7.06
CA ALA A 167 -10.63 11.75 -8.29
C ALA A 167 -12.07 12.07 -8.73
N ARG A 168 -13.07 11.39 -8.15
CA ARG A 168 -14.47 11.64 -8.48
C ARG A 168 -15.01 12.82 -7.66
N PRO A 169 -15.92 13.63 -8.23
CA PRO A 169 -16.60 14.67 -7.47
C PRO A 169 -17.30 14.10 -6.23
N SER A 170 -17.06 14.73 -5.08
CA SER A 170 -17.72 14.38 -3.82
C SER A 170 -19.25 14.50 -3.92
N ALA A 171 -19.98 13.88 -2.99
CA ALA A 171 -21.44 14.04 -2.94
C ALA A 171 -21.85 15.51 -2.81
N GLY A 172 -21.12 16.30 -2.01
CA GLY A 172 -21.35 17.74 -1.85
C GLY A 172 -21.11 18.53 -3.14
N GLN A 173 -20.01 18.26 -3.85
CA GLN A 173 -19.73 18.90 -5.16
C GLN A 173 -20.80 18.55 -6.19
N ARG A 174 -21.27 17.29 -6.24
CA ARG A 174 -22.34 16.88 -7.14
C ARG A 174 -23.68 17.55 -6.81
N ALA A 175 -24.00 17.68 -5.52
CA ALA A 175 -25.22 18.33 -5.07
C ALA A 175 -25.20 19.85 -5.32
N ALA A 176 -24.02 20.49 -5.19
CA ALA A 176 -23.85 21.92 -5.45
C ALA A 176 -23.96 22.30 -6.94
N GLY A 177 -23.70 21.36 -7.85
CA GLY A 177 -23.67 21.62 -9.30
C GLY A 177 -22.44 22.44 -9.72
N GLY A 178 -22.43 22.93 -10.96
CA GLY A 178 -21.36 23.82 -11.46
C GLY A 178 -19.98 23.17 -11.58
N LEU A 179 -19.92 21.85 -11.81
CA LEU A 179 -18.65 21.11 -11.91
C LEU A 179 -17.77 21.62 -13.06
N ASP A 180 -18.38 22.10 -14.15
CA ASP A 180 -17.67 22.61 -15.32
C ASP A 180 -16.94 23.93 -15.05
N THR A 181 -17.34 24.66 -14.01
CA THR A 181 -16.74 25.94 -13.60
C THR A 181 -16.02 25.85 -12.25
N ALA A 182 -15.90 24.65 -11.68
CA ALA A 182 -15.28 24.46 -10.38
C ALA A 182 -13.75 24.38 -10.50
N ASP A 183 -13.04 25.27 -9.80
CA ASP A 183 -11.57 25.25 -9.73
C ASP A 183 -11.02 24.00 -9.02
N VAL A 184 -11.86 23.30 -8.24
CA VAL A 184 -11.49 22.09 -7.49
C VAL A 184 -12.52 20.98 -7.70
N VAL A 185 -12.10 19.88 -8.33
CA VAL A 185 -12.95 18.70 -8.59
C VAL A 185 -12.29 17.44 -8.07
N GLY A 186 -13.01 16.69 -7.22
CA GLY A 186 -12.47 15.58 -6.45
C GLY A 186 -12.38 15.91 -4.96
N ALA A 187 -12.33 14.88 -4.13
CA ALA A 187 -12.15 15.02 -2.68
C ALA A 187 -11.63 13.73 -2.05
N HIS A 188 -10.94 13.86 -0.92
CA HIS A 188 -10.59 12.71 -0.08
C HIS A 188 -11.42 12.61 1.20
N ALA A 189 -11.94 13.73 1.72
CA ALA A 189 -12.81 13.72 2.88
C ALA A 189 -14.23 13.25 2.50
N VAL A 190 -14.87 12.58 3.45
CA VAL A 190 -16.21 12.01 3.32
C VAL A 190 -17.07 12.54 4.46
N GLY A 191 -18.27 13.01 4.14
CA GLY A 191 -19.21 13.60 5.10
C GLY A 191 -18.87 15.02 5.56
N VAL A 192 -17.71 15.55 5.15
CA VAL A 192 -17.26 16.93 5.45
C VAL A 192 -16.53 17.53 4.24
N PRO A 193 -16.43 18.88 4.13
CA PRO A 193 -15.62 19.52 3.10
C PRO A 193 -14.11 19.24 3.26
N ASP A 194 -13.40 19.16 2.13
CA ASP A 194 -11.93 19.11 2.13
C ASP A 194 -11.32 20.43 2.61
N GLY A 195 -10.14 20.35 3.25
CA GLY A 195 -9.43 21.51 3.81
C GLY A 195 -9.81 21.87 5.25
N GLY A 196 -10.69 21.08 5.89
CA GLY A 196 -11.01 21.21 7.32
C GLY A 196 -9.89 20.73 8.28
N PRO A 197 -10.18 20.70 9.59
CA PRO A 197 -9.22 20.27 10.62
C PRO A 197 -8.66 18.87 10.35
N SER A 198 -7.33 18.74 10.44
CA SER A 198 -6.62 17.53 10.04
C SER A 198 -5.54 17.10 11.04
N MET A 199 -5.23 15.80 11.02
CA MET A 199 -4.18 15.22 11.84
C MET A 199 -2.82 15.82 11.48
N PRO A 200 -1.93 16.02 12.48
CA PRO A 200 -0.55 16.38 12.19
C PRO A 200 0.10 15.29 11.34
N LEU A 201 1.01 15.70 10.46
CA LEU A 201 1.78 14.84 9.55
C LEU A 201 0.99 14.13 8.45
N THR A 202 -0.06 13.36 8.74
CA THR A 202 -0.81 12.65 7.70
C THR A 202 -1.75 13.60 6.95
N GLY A 203 -2.26 14.62 7.65
CA GLY A 203 -3.25 15.54 7.12
C GLY A 203 -4.64 14.92 6.99
N TRP A 204 -4.89 13.73 7.55
CA TRP A 204 -6.20 13.07 7.50
C TRP A 204 -7.26 13.83 8.28
N SER A 205 -8.51 13.82 7.79
CA SER A 205 -9.62 14.51 8.45
C SER A 205 -9.81 14.04 9.90
N THR A 206 -10.01 15.00 10.80
CA THR A 206 -10.31 14.74 12.22
C THR A 206 -11.79 14.88 12.54
N THR A 207 -12.58 15.42 11.61
CA THR A 207 -14.01 15.71 11.78
C THR A 207 -14.91 14.86 10.89
N GLY A 208 -14.35 14.17 9.89
CA GLY A 208 -15.09 13.29 9.00
C GLY A 208 -14.24 12.14 8.47
N GLY A 209 -14.81 11.32 7.59
CA GLY A 209 -14.11 10.21 6.97
C GLY A 209 -13.04 10.67 6.00
N ASP A 210 -12.04 9.82 5.73
CA ASP A 210 -10.95 10.17 4.82
C ASP A 210 -10.47 8.95 4.02
N LEU A 211 -10.66 8.97 2.71
CA LEU A 211 -10.27 7.88 1.81
C LEU A 211 -8.75 7.69 1.74
N ARG A 212 -7.94 8.67 2.16
CA ARG A 212 -6.47 8.51 2.20
C ARG A 212 -6.05 7.46 3.21
N VAL A 213 -6.87 7.19 4.24
CA VAL A 213 -6.59 6.14 5.23
C VAL A 213 -6.60 4.75 4.58
N PRO A 214 -7.72 4.25 3.99
CA PRO A 214 -7.72 2.95 3.32
C PRO A 214 -6.76 2.87 2.13
N HIS A 215 -6.55 3.99 1.43
CA HIS A 215 -5.53 4.08 0.37
C HIS A 215 -4.11 3.81 0.91
N PHE A 216 -3.70 4.55 1.94
CA PHE A 216 -2.38 4.43 2.56
C PHE A 216 -2.17 3.03 3.14
N VAL A 217 -3.10 2.59 4.01
CA VAL A 217 -3.02 1.28 4.67
C VAL A 217 -3.01 0.17 3.63
N GLY A 218 -3.89 0.22 2.62
CA GLY A 218 -3.95 -0.77 1.55
C GLY A 218 -2.63 -0.86 0.77
N MET A 219 -2.12 0.26 0.27
CA MET A 219 -0.85 0.29 -0.49
C MET A 219 0.33 -0.26 0.31
N HIS A 220 0.36 -0.02 1.63
CA HIS A 220 1.47 -0.44 2.49
C HIS A 220 1.51 -1.96 2.74
N ALA A 221 0.48 -2.71 2.31
CA ALA A 221 0.51 -4.17 2.31
C ALA A 221 1.66 -4.72 1.46
N LEU A 222 2.06 -3.98 0.42
CA LEU A 222 3.16 -4.32 -0.48
C LEU A 222 4.48 -4.48 0.26
N GLN A 223 4.71 -3.69 1.30
CA GLN A 223 5.90 -3.74 2.15
C GLN A 223 5.65 -4.58 3.41
N ALA A 224 4.53 -4.36 4.09
CA ALA A 224 4.26 -4.92 5.42
C ALA A 224 4.27 -6.46 5.43
N LEU A 225 3.60 -7.11 4.47
CA LEU A 225 3.50 -8.57 4.45
C LEU A 225 4.83 -9.26 4.07
N PRO A 226 5.58 -8.79 3.06
CA PRO A 226 6.94 -9.28 2.83
C PRO A 226 7.89 -9.06 4.01
N LEU A 227 7.85 -7.90 4.66
CA LEU A 227 8.67 -7.65 5.85
C LEU A 227 8.28 -8.55 7.02
N PHE A 228 6.98 -8.84 7.18
CA PHE A 228 6.50 -9.77 8.20
C PHE A 228 7.07 -11.17 8.01
N VAL A 229 7.03 -11.74 6.80
CA VAL A 229 7.62 -13.08 6.57
C VAL A 229 9.14 -13.07 6.74
N VAL A 230 9.83 -11.98 6.36
CA VAL A 230 11.27 -11.82 6.63
C VAL A 230 11.54 -11.82 8.14
N ALA A 231 10.74 -11.10 8.93
CA ALA A 231 10.86 -11.12 10.39
C ALA A 231 10.67 -12.54 10.96
N LEU A 232 9.66 -13.30 10.51
CA LEU A 232 9.45 -14.69 10.94
C LEU A 232 10.67 -15.58 10.64
N VAL A 233 11.31 -15.40 9.47
CA VAL A 233 12.52 -16.13 9.09
C VAL A 233 13.71 -15.74 9.97
N LEU A 234 13.90 -14.45 10.25
CA LEU A 234 14.98 -13.94 11.12
C LEU A 234 14.81 -14.36 12.59
N LEU A 235 13.57 -14.58 13.04
CA LEU A 235 13.26 -15.07 14.39
C LEU A 235 13.33 -16.60 14.51
N ALA A 236 13.30 -17.36 13.41
CA ALA A 236 13.34 -18.82 13.43
C ALA A 236 14.53 -19.46 14.17
N PRO A 237 15.74 -18.87 14.17
CA PRO A 237 16.84 -19.39 14.99
C PRO A 237 16.55 -19.32 16.50
N ARG A 238 15.84 -18.28 16.96
CA ARG A 238 15.56 -17.99 18.37
C ARG A 238 14.24 -18.61 18.87
N VAL A 239 13.26 -18.79 17.98
CA VAL A 239 11.94 -19.32 18.33
C VAL A 239 11.73 -20.67 17.65
N ALA A 240 11.85 -21.76 18.40
CA ALA A 240 11.80 -23.12 17.87
C ALA A 240 10.56 -23.40 17.01
N ARG A 241 9.39 -22.86 17.38
CA ARG A 241 8.13 -22.99 16.62
C ARG A 241 8.21 -22.40 15.21
N LEU A 242 8.98 -21.33 15.00
CA LEU A 242 9.12 -20.67 13.69
C LEU A 242 10.08 -21.40 12.75
N ARG A 243 10.78 -22.44 13.23
CA ARG A 243 11.58 -23.32 12.37
C ARG A 243 10.70 -24.15 11.45
N ASP A 244 9.48 -24.50 11.88
CA ASP A 244 8.49 -25.20 11.06
C ASP A 244 7.93 -24.28 9.95
N PRO A 245 8.18 -24.58 8.65
CA PRO A 245 7.64 -23.81 7.54
C PRO A 245 6.11 -23.74 7.52
N ARG A 246 5.41 -24.76 8.05
CA ARG A 246 3.94 -24.79 8.13
C ARG A 246 3.41 -23.78 9.13
N VAL A 247 4.12 -23.55 10.24
CA VAL A 247 3.76 -22.50 11.21
C VAL A 247 3.93 -21.13 10.57
N ARG A 248 5.07 -20.87 9.90
CA ARG A 248 5.29 -19.60 9.19
C ARG A 248 4.22 -19.34 8.13
N LEU A 249 3.85 -20.35 7.35
CA LEU A 249 2.78 -20.22 6.37
C LEU A 249 1.44 -19.87 7.02
N ARG A 250 1.04 -20.56 8.08
CA ARG A 250 -0.22 -20.28 8.80
C ARG A 250 -0.25 -18.86 9.36
N LEU A 251 0.87 -18.41 9.96
CA LEU A 251 1.00 -17.03 10.47
C LEU A 251 0.90 -16.00 9.36
N VAL A 252 1.52 -16.23 8.20
CA VAL A 252 1.39 -15.33 7.04
C VAL A 252 -0.06 -15.26 6.56
N LEU A 253 -0.76 -16.40 6.46
CA LEU A 253 -2.17 -16.40 6.04
C LEU A 253 -3.07 -15.61 7.02
N VAL A 254 -2.86 -15.79 8.32
CA VAL A 254 -3.56 -15.02 9.37
C VAL A 254 -3.24 -13.53 9.23
N ALA A 255 -1.97 -13.16 9.06
CA ALA A 255 -1.55 -11.77 8.89
C ALA A 255 -2.15 -11.14 7.62
N SER A 256 -2.14 -11.86 6.49
CA SER A 256 -2.75 -11.41 5.24
C SER A 256 -4.26 -11.17 5.38
N GLY A 257 -4.98 -12.10 6.02
CA GLY A 257 -6.41 -11.96 6.29
C GLY A 257 -6.73 -10.81 7.23
N ALA A 258 -5.97 -10.68 8.32
CA ALA A 258 -6.10 -9.57 9.26
C ALA A 258 -5.84 -8.22 8.60
N TYR A 259 -4.79 -8.12 7.77
CA TYR A 259 -4.46 -6.89 7.05
C TYR A 259 -5.57 -6.49 6.08
N ALA A 260 -6.10 -7.45 5.30
CA ALA A 260 -7.23 -7.22 4.41
C ALA A 260 -8.49 -6.77 5.18
N ALA A 261 -8.76 -7.38 6.34
CA ALA A 261 -9.88 -7.00 7.21
C ALA A 261 -9.71 -5.58 7.77
N VAL A 262 -8.48 -5.18 8.16
CA VAL A 262 -8.18 -3.80 8.58
C VAL A 262 -8.42 -2.82 7.44
N VAL A 263 -7.97 -3.12 6.22
CA VAL A 263 -8.24 -2.27 5.03
C VAL A 263 -9.74 -2.13 4.81
N ALA A 264 -10.50 -3.22 4.88
CA ALA A 264 -11.95 -3.19 4.75
C ALA A 264 -12.61 -2.36 5.86
N LEU A 265 -12.18 -2.52 7.12
CA LEU A 265 -12.69 -1.77 8.27
C LEU A 265 -12.47 -0.26 8.09
N VAL A 266 -11.24 0.17 7.79
CA VAL A 266 -10.94 1.61 7.64
C VAL A 266 -11.56 2.19 6.38
N THR A 267 -11.81 1.38 5.35
CA THR A 267 -12.62 1.77 4.18
C THR A 267 -14.06 2.03 4.60
N TRP A 268 -14.67 1.08 5.30
CA TRP A 268 -16.05 1.19 5.78
C TRP A 268 -16.23 2.36 6.75
N GLN A 269 -15.28 2.57 7.67
CA GLN A 269 -15.23 3.73 8.56
C GLN A 269 -15.19 5.05 7.76
N ALA A 270 -14.26 5.17 6.81
CA ALA A 270 -14.13 6.37 5.99
C ALA A 270 -15.39 6.66 5.17
N LEU A 271 -15.99 5.64 4.54
CA LEU A 271 -17.20 5.80 3.73
C LEU A 271 -18.44 6.19 4.55
N ARG A 272 -18.46 5.91 5.86
CA ARG A 272 -19.49 6.40 6.79
C ARG A 272 -19.27 7.83 7.27
N GLY A 273 -18.25 8.52 6.74
CA GLY A 273 -17.93 9.88 7.15
C GLY A 273 -17.38 9.97 8.58
N GLN A 274 -16.84 8.88 9.11
CA GLN A 274 -16.29 8.86 10.46
C GLN A 274 -14.78 9.11 10.47
N PRO A 275 -14.27 10.05 11.27
CA PRO A 275 -12.84 10.26 11.41
C PRO A 275 -12.13 9.06 12.03
N LEU A 276 -10.89 8.82 11.61
CA LEU A 276 -10.08 7.70 12.09
C LEU A 276 -9.90 7.72 13.61
N VAL A 277 -9.74 8.93 14.16
CA VAL A 277 -9.39 9.18 15.58
C VAL A 277 -10.59 9.19 16.52
N HIS A 278 -11.82 9.23 16.01
CA HIS A 278 -13.04 9.14 16.82
C HIS A 278 -13.98 8.04 16.27
N PRO A 279 -13.59 6.75 16.40
CA PRO A 279 -14.45 5.64 15.99
C PRO A 279 -15.64 5.47 16.95
N ASP A 280 -16.80 5.14 16.40
CA ASP A 280 -18.00 4.79 17.17
C ASP A 280 -17.95 3.34 17.70
N GLY A 281 -18.93 2.98 18.51
CA GLY A 281 -19.06 1.64 19.08
C GLY A 281 -19.16 0.53 18.03
N THR A 282 -19.72 0.80 16.84
CA THR A 282 -19.83 -0.20 15.77
C THR A 282 -18.47 -0.46 15.10
N THR A 283 -17.68 0.59 14.85
CA THR A 283 -16.29 0.47 14.36
C THR A 283 -15.43 -0.25 15.37
N LEU A 284 -15.54 0.12 16.66
CA LEU A 284 -14.78 -0.52 17.74
C LEU A 284 -15.15 -1.99 17.91
N THR A 285 -16.44 -2.34 17.79
CA THR A 285 -16.89 -3.74 17.83
C THR A 285 -16.31 -4.53 16.67
N ALA A 286 -16.38 -4.01 15.44
CA ALA A 286 -15.78 -4.66 14.28
C ALA A 286 -14.25 -4.81 14.42
N ALA A 287 -13.56 -3.80 14.94
CA ALA A 287 -12.14 -3.88 15.26
C ALA A 287 -11.84 -4.97 16.30
N GLY A 288 -12.63 -5.05 17.37
CA GLY A 288 -12.52 -6.07 18.42
C GLY A 288 -12.70 -7.50 17.86
N LEU A 289 -13.66 -7.69 16.94
CA LEU A 289 -13.85 -8.96 16.25
C LEU A 289 -12.64 -9.34 15.39
N ILE A 290 -12.08 -8.38 14.64
CA ILE A 290 -10.86 -8.61 13.84
C ILE A 290 -9.68 -9.00 14.74
N VAL A 291 -9.47 -8.30 15.85
CA VAL A 291 -8.40 -8.61 16.82
C VAL A 291 -8.59 -10.01 17.42
N THR A 292 -9.81 -10.33 17.85
CA THR A 292 -10.13 -11.64 18.46
C THR A 292 -9.94 -12.79 17.48
N ALA A 293 -10.41 -12.63 16.24
CA ALA A 293 -10.22 -13.61 15.17
C ALA A 293 -8.73 -13.78 14.82
N THR A 294 -7.99 -12.68 14.77
CA THR A 294 -6.54 -12.69 14.49
C THR A 294 -5.78 -13.41 15.61
N ALA A 295 -6.05 -13.08 16.88
CA ALA A 295 -5.42 -13.73 18.01
C ALA A 295 -5.73 -15.24 18.05
N SER A 296 -6.98 -15.61 17.81
CA SER A 296 -7.40 -17.02 17.72
C SER A 296 -6.68 -17.74 16.57
N GLY A 297 -6.56 -17.09 15.40
CA GLY A 297 -5.82 -17.59 14.25
C GLY A 297 -4.33 -17.79 14.54
N VAL A 298 -3.68 -16.85 15.25
CA VAL A 298 -2.28 -16.97 15.69
C VAL A 298 -2.11 -18.13 16.65
N LEU A 299 -2.97 -18.26 17.67
CA LEU A 299 -2.94 -19.38 18.61
C LEU A 299 -3.09 -20.72 17.89
N ALA A 300 -4.04 -20.82 16.95
CA ALA A 300 -4.22 -22.02 16.13
C ALA A 300 -3.02 -22.30 15.22
N ALA A 301 -2.39 -21.25 14.65
CA ALA A 301 -1.20 -21.38 13.80
C ALA A 301 0.01 -21.95 14.56
N LEU A 302 0.12 -21.66 15.86
CA LEU A 302 1.20 -22.11 16.74
C LEU A 302 0.98 -23.52 17.31
N ARG A 303 -0.23 -24.09 17.22
CA ARG A 303 -0.51 -25.44 17.72
C ARG A 303 0.33 -26.49 16.97
N PRO A 304 0.95 -27.45 17.70
CA PRO A 304 1.63 -28.60 17.08
C PRO A 304 0.63 -29.40 16.23
N ALA A 305 1.09 -29.96 15.11
CA ALA A 305 0.30 -30.92 14.37
C ALA A 305 0.06 -32.14 15.27
N ALA A 306 -1.18 -32.63 15.33
CA ALA A 306 -1.46 -33.91 15.98
C ALA A 306 -0.61 -34.98 15.27
N VAL A 307 0.19 -35.72 16.04
CA VAL A 307 0.85 -36.92 15.53
C VAL A 307 -0.29 -37.89 15.19
N PRO A 308 -0.45 -38.33 13.93
CA PRO A 308 -1.40 -39.40 13.65
C PRO A 308 -1.00 -40.58 14.53
N ALA A 309 -1.93 -41.07 15.35
CA ALA A 309 -1.70 -42.28 16.13
C ALA A 309 -1.24 -43.36 15.13
N SER A 310 0.01 -43.80 15.25
CA SER A 310 0.51 -44.96 14.50
C SER A 310 -0.52 -46.05 14.74
N SER A 311 -1.19 -46.51 13.68
CA SER A 311 -1.94 -47.75 13.73
C SER A 311 -0.98 -48.79 14.30
N ALA A 312 -1.27 -49.25 15.51
CA ALA A 312 -0.50 -50.28 16.17
C ALA A 312 -0.35 -51.44 15.19
N THR A 313 0.90 -51.84 15.00
CA THR A 313 1.34 -53.07 14.36
C THR A 313 0.32 -54.19 14.62
N ALA A 314 -0.36 -54.63 13.56
CA ALA A 314 -1.01 -55.93 13.59
C ALA A 314 0.11 -56.97 13.78
N PRO A 315 -0.02 -57.92 14.73
CA PRO A 315 0.99 -58.94 14.93
C PRO A 315 1.07 -59.79 13.66
N ASP A 316 2.30 -59.99 13.17
CA ASP A 316 2.62 -60.97 12.13
C ASP A 316 2.02 -62.32 12.56
N LYS A 317 1.06 -62.82 11.78
CA LYS A 317 0.73 -64.23 11.81
C LYS A 317 1.88 -64.95 11.14
N GLU A 318 2.72 -65.59 11.95
CA GLU A 318 3.54 -66.72 11.50
C GLU A 318 2.65 -67.68 10.72
N LEU A 319 2.87 -67.77 9.41
CA LEU A 319 2.42 -68.89 8.60
C LEU A 319 3.54 -69.92 8.61
N VAL A 320 3.45 -70.84 9.58
CA VAL A 320 4.07 -72.17 9.49
C VAL A 320 3.15 -73.03 8.63
N SER A 321 3.56 -73.28 7.38
CA SER A 321 3.48 -74.55 6.63
C SER A 321 3.72 -74.30 5.14
#